data_AF-A0A941LBF9-F1
#
_entry.id   AF-A0A941LBF9-F1
#
_cell.length_a   1.000
_cell.length_b   1.000
_cell.length_c   1.000
_cell.angle_alpha   90.00
_cell.angle_beta   90.00
_cell.angle_gamma   90.00
#
_symmetry.space_group_name_H-M   'P 1'
#
loop_
_entity.id
_entity.type
_entity.pdbx_description
1 polymer ?
#
loop_
_entity_poly.entity_id
_entity_poly.type
_entity_poly.pdbx_seq_one_letter_code
_entity_poly.pdbx_strand_id
1 'polypeptide(L)'
;MALTVVTLLPACSHAASELDLTRYDHAQDQQKIAAFYSQEAARLRLMARDLDHRAIVYERLFGPESDWVVGARLLARTYEDVAQDHELTAEQHLSLTHGR
;
A
#
# COMPACT_ATOMS: atom_id res chain seq x y z
N MET A 1 -20.16 -56.95 1.74
CA MET A 1 -20.27 -55.54 2.16
C MET A 1 -18.92 -54.87 1.86
N ALA A 2 -18.73 -54.35 0.65
CA ALA A 2 -17.48 -53.71 0.26
C ALA A 2 -17.61 -52.19 0.52
N LEU A 3 -16.80 -51.66 1.43
CA LEU A 3 -16.73 -50.22 1.68
C LEU A 3 -15.95 -49.55 0.53
N THR A 4 -16.65 -48.75 -0.27
CA THR A 4 -16.04 -47.87 -1.26
C THR A 4 -15.56 -46.61 -0.55
N VAL A 5 -14.25 -46.48 -0.35
CA VAL A 5 -13.63 -45.25 0.13
C VAL A 5 -13.60 -44.27 -1.05
N VAL A 6 -14.44 -43.25 -0.99
CA VAL A 6 -14.40 -42.12 -1.93
C VAL A 6 -13.33 -41.15 -1.43
N THR A 7 -12.16 -41.18 -2.08
CA THR A 7 -11.14 -40.15 -1.90
C THR A 7 -11.58 -38.89 -2.64
N LEU A 8 -12.22 -37.98 -1.90
CA LEU A 8 -12.39 -36.59 -2.32
C LEU A 8 -11.00 -35.93 -2.33
N LEU A 9 -10.36 -35.90 -3.49
CA LEU A 9 -9.22 -35.03 -3.71
C LEU A 9 -9.74 -33.59 -3.59
N PRO A 10 -9.17 -32.75 -2.70
CA PRO A 10 -9.48 -31.34 -2.71
C PRO A 10 -9.05 -30.79 -4.05
N ALA A 11 -10.02 -30.45 -4.90
CA ALA A 11 -9.76 -29.62 -6.05
C ALA A 11 -9.18 -28.32 -5.48
N CYS A 12 -7.91 -28.02 -5.78
CA CYS A 12 -7.41 -26.66 -5.66
C CYS A 12 -8.31 -25.82 -6.56
N SER A 13 -9.35 -25.22 -5.99
CA SER A 13 -10.06 -24.14 -6.64
C SER A 13 -9.00 -23.09 -6.90
N HIS A 14 -8.64 -22.93 -8.18
CA HIS A 14 -7.88 -21.79 -8.64
C HIS A 14 -8.77 -20.58 -8.31
N ALA A 15 -8.62 -20.04 -7.10
CA ALA A 15 -9.04 -18.69 -6.83
C ALA A 15 -8.35 -17.88 -7.93
N ALA A 16 -9.16 -17.19 -8.74
CA ALA A 16 -8.64 -16.37 -9.83
C ALA A 16 -7.45 -15.59 -9.28
N SER A 17 -6.26 -15.96 -9.76
CA SER A 17 -5.00 -15.39 -9.30
C SER A 17 -5.11 -13.87 -9.46
N GLU A 18 -4.61 -13.12 -8.49
CA GLU A 18 -4.61 -11.65 -8.53
C GLU A 18 -4.07 -11.14 -9.88
N LEU A 19 -3.19 -11.90 -10.54
CA LEU A 19 -2.86 -11.76 -11.96
C LEU A 19 -3.42 -12.92 -12.79
N ASP A 20 -4.25 -12.64 -13.80
CA ASP A 20 -4.54 -13.60 -14.86
C ASP A 20 -3.35 -13.63 -15.82
N LEU A 21 -2.46 -14.61 -15.65
CA LEU A 21 -1.27 -14.77 -16.50
C LEU A 21 -1.59 -15.43 -17.85
N THR A 22 -2.84 -15.83 -18.09
CA THR A 22 -3.24 -16.50 -19.33
C THR A 22 -3.55 -15.52 -20.46
N ARG A 23 -3.68 -14.23 -20.14
CA ARG A 23 -3.93 -13.15 -21.10
C ARG A 23 -3.24 -11.87 -20.64
N TYR A 24 -2.52 -11.22 -21.54
CA TYR A 24 -1.99 -9.89 -21.29
C TYR A 24 -3.11 -8.84 -21.39
N ASP A 25 -3.48 -8.23 -20.27
CA ASP A 25 -4.39 -7.10 -20.18
C ASP A 25 -3.67 -5.90 -19.56
N HIS A 26 -3.11 -5.06 -20.43
CA HIS A 26 -2.37 -3.87 -20.03
C HIS A 26 -3.22 -2.94 -19.16
N ALA A 27 -4.50 -2.75 -19.46
CA ALA A 27 -5.35 -1.85 -18.68
C ALA A 27 -5.56 -2.40 -17.26
N GLN A 28 -5.79 -3.71 -17.13
CA GLN A 28 -5.89 -4.37 -15.83
C GLN A 28 -4.60 -4.23 -15.02
N ASP A 29 -3.44 -4.40 -15.65
CA ASP A 29 -2.15 -4.26 -14.97
C ASP A 29 -1.91 -2.83 -14.50
N GLN A 30 -2.16 -1.83 -15.35
CA GLN A 30 -2.04 -0.42 -14.97
C GLN A 30 -2.99 -0.05 -13.82
N GLN A 31 -4.20 -0.61 -13.76
CA GLN A 31 -5.12 -0.42 -12.64
C GLN A 31 -4.58 -1.01 -11.33
N LYS A 32 -4.00 -2.22 -11.36
CA LYS A 32 -3.41 -2.84 -10.17
C LYS A 32 -2.19 -2.08 -9.67
N ILE A 33 -1.33 -1.63 -10.58
CA ILE A 33 -0.18 -0.81 -10.24
C ILE A 33 -0.64 0.49 -9.57
N ALA A 34 -1.61 1.19 -10.17
CA ALA A 34 -2.18 2.39 -9.55
C ALA A 34 -2.74 2.13 -8.15
N ALA A 35 -3.51 1.04 -7.97
CA ALA A 35 -4.07 0.67 -6.67
C ALA A 35 -2.99 0.42 -5.61
N PHE A 36 -1.89 -0.24 -5.99
CA PHE A 36 -0.74 -0.44 -5.10
C PHE A 36 -0.14 0.89 -4.64
N TYR A 37 0.13 1.80 -5.57
CA TYR A 37 0.70 3.12 -5.24
C TYR A 37 -0.26 3.95 -4.37
N SER A 38 -1.56 3.92 -4.64
CA SER A 38 -2.57 4.59 -3.80
C SER A 38 -2.63 4.00 -2.39
N GLN A 39 -2.55 2.68 -2.23
CA GLN A 39 -2.53 2.04 -0.92
C GLN A 39 -1.26 2.41 -0.15
N GLU A 40 -0.12 2.45 -0.82
CA GLU A 40 1.15 2.82 -0.20
C GLU A 40 1.16 4.28 0.24
N ALA A 41 0.62 5.20 -0.58
CA ALA A 41 0.40 6.59 -0.18
C ALA A 41 -0.46 6.70 1.08
N ALA A 42 -1.58 5.96 1.15
CA ALA A 42 -2.44 5.95 2.34
C ALA A 42 -1.68 5.43 3.58
N ARG A 43 -0.87 4.38 3.43
CA ARG A 43 -0.03 3.83 4.51
C ARG A 43 0.97 4.87 5.02
N LEU A 44 1.66 5.55 4.11
CA LEU A 44 2.64 6.58 4.44
C LEU A 44 2.01 7.75 5.19
N ARG A 45 0.82 8.21 4.78
CA ARG A 45 0.09 9.25 5.52
C ARG A 45 -0.29 8.86 6.94
N LEU A 46 -0.64 7.59 7.16
CA LEU A 46 -0.88 7.09 8.51
C LEU A 46 0.40 7.14 9.35
N MET A 47 1.55 6.80 8.76
CA MET A 47 2.85 6.90 9.45
C MET A 47 3.23 8.35 9.75
N ALA A 48 3.00 9.27 8.80
CA ALA A 48 3.24 10.70 9.00
C ALA A 48 2.43 11.23 10.19
N ARG A 49 1.12 10.95 10.21
CA ARG A 49 0.22 11.35 11.31
C ARG A 49 0.62 10.73 12.65
N ASP A 50 1.04 9.48 12.67
CA ASP A 50 1.52 8.85 13.91
C ASP A 50 2.77 9.57 14.46
N LEU A 51 3.72 9.91 13.58
CA LEU A 51 4.93 10.63 13.98
C LEU A 51 4.64 12.07 14.43
N ASP A 52 3.71 12.76 13.79
CA ASP A 52 3.28 14.09 14.24
C ASP A 52 2.67 14.02 15.66
N HIS A 53 1.83 13.02 15.93
CA HIS A 53 1.31 12.82 17.29
C HIS A 53 2.42 12.51 18.29
N ARG A 54 3.41 11.68 17.92
CA ARG A 54 4.56 11.39 18.78
C ARG A 54 5.41 12.63 19.02
N ALA A 55 5.60 13.49 18.03
CA ALA A 55 6.36 14.73 18.18
C ALA A 55 5.75 15.63 19.26
N ILE A 56 4.42 15.72 19.35
CA ILE A 56 3.73 16.46 20.42
C ILE A 56 4.03 15.88 21.80
N VAL A 57 4.09 14.55 21.92
CA VAL A 57 4.45 13.87 23.18
C VAL A 57 5.92 14.11 23.53
N TYR A 58 6.83 13.97 22.56
CA TYR A 58 8.25 14.20 22.75
C TYR A 58 8.56 15.64 23.14
N GLU A 59 7.84 16.61 22.57
CA GLU A 59 8.02 18.02 22.91
C GLU A 59 7.71 18.30 24.38
N ARG A 60 6.69 17.66 24.94
CA ARG A 60 6.35 17.78 26.37
C ARG A 60 7.39 17.14 27.29
N LEU A 61 8.04 16.06 26.84
CA LEU A 61 8.97 15.28 27.65
C LEU A 61 10.41 15.80 27.59
N PHE A 62 10.83 16.24 26.40
CA PHE A 62 12.23 16.52 26.08
C PHE A 62 12.46 17.96 25.60
N GLY A 63 11.39 18.74 25.40
CA GLY A 63 11.44 20.09 24.86
C GLY A 63 11.43 20.12 23.33
N PRO A 64 11.06 21.28 22.75
CA PRO A 64 10.81 21.43 21.30
C PRO A 64 12.06 21.25 20.43
N GLU A 65 13.23 21.57 20.95
CA GLU A 65 14.51 21.50 20.22
C GLU A 65 15.24 20.17 20.40
N SER A 66 14.62 19.20 21.07
CA SER A 66 15.24 17.87 21.22
C SER A 66 15.30 17.14 19.88
N ASP A 67 16.36 16.35 19.68
CA ASP A 67 16.52 15.52 18.47
C ASP A 67 15.33 14.58 18.25
N TRP A 68 14.65 14.16 19.31
CA TRP A 68 13.42 13.36 19.26
C TRP A 68 12.28 14.11 18.55
N VAL A 69 12.07 15.38 18.89
CA VAL A 69 11.04 16.22 18.25
C VAL A 69 11.43 16.56 16.82
N VAL A 70 12.67 17.01 16.62
CA VAL A 70 13.18 17.39 15.29
C VAL A 70 13.13 16.20 14.34
N GLY A 71 13.60 15.03 14.77
CA GLY A 71 13.61 13.80 13.99
C GLY A 71 12.21 13.29 13.68
N ALA A 72 11.28 13.28 14.64
CA ALA A 72 9.90 12.85 14.40
C ALA A 72 9.19 13.75 13.38
N ARG A 73 9.34 15.08 13.50
CA ARG A 73 8.76 16.05 12.54
C ARG A 73 9.42 15.97 11.16
N LEU A 74 10.71 15.66 11.08
CA LEU A 74 11.38 15.44 9.80
C LEU A 74 10.82 14.20 9.11
N LEU A 75 10.75 13.07 9.82
CA LEU A 75 10.22 11.83 9.27
C LEU A 75 8.74 11.94 8.88
N ALA A 76 7.94 12.65 9.66
CA ALA A 76 6.53 12.90 9.32
C ALA A 76 6.40 13.61 7.97
N ARG A 77 7.18 14.70 7.77
CA ARG A 77 7.23 15.42 6.49
C ARG A 77 7.73 14.53 5.35
N THR A 78 8.80 13.77 5.57
CA THR A 78 9.31 12.85 4.55
C THR A 78 8.26 11.82 4.14
N TYR A 79 7.49 11.26 5.07
CA TYR A 79 6.41 10.34 4.70
C TYR A 79 5.27 11.00 3.95
N GLU A 80 4.92 12.25 4.27
CA GLU A 80 3.90 12.99 3.52
C GLU A 80 4.38 13.30 2.10
N ASP A 81 5.63 13.77 1.94
CA ASP A 81 6.22 14.05 0.63
C ASP A 81 6.23 12.78 -0.24
N VAL A 82 6.68 11.66 0.32
CA VAL A 82 6.71 10.38 -0.40
C VAL A 82 5.28 9.88 -0.69
N ALA A 83 4.32 10.08 0.22
CA ALA A 83 2.92 9.74 -0.04
C ALA A 83 2.37 10.51 -1.25
N GLN A 84 2.70 11.79 -1.37
CA GLN A 84 2.32 12.62 -2.51
C GLN A 84 2.95 12.12 -3.81
N ASP A 85 4.23 11.74 -3.79
CA ASP A 85 4.89 11.15 -4.96
C ASP A 85 4.22 9.82 -5.39
N HIS A 86 3.82 8.98 -4.43
CA HIS A 86 3.07 7.76 -4.71
C HIS A 86 1.69 8.04 -5.32
N GLU A 87 0.97 9.08 -4.87
CA GLU A 87 -0.30 9.46 -5.49
C GLU A 87 -0.13 9.95 -6.93
N LEU A 88 0.86 10.81 -7.17
CA LEU A 88 1.17 11.27 -8.53
C LEU A 88 1.51 10.08 -9.44
N THR A 89 2.25 9.11 -8.92
CA THR A 89 2.56 7.87 -9.66
C THR A 89 1.30 7.05 -9.93
N ALA A 90 0.40 6.91 -8.96
CA ALA A 90 -0.87 6.22 -9.15
C ALA A 90 -1.74 6.90 -10.23
N GLU A 91 -1.84 8.23 -10.21
CA GLU A 91 -2.56 9.02 -11.20
C GLU A 91 -1.98 8.84 -12.61
N GLN A 92 -0.65 8.80 -12.73
CA GLN A 92 0.02 8.51 -14.00
C GLN A 92 -0.41 7.13 -14.54
N HIS A 93 -0.40 6.09 -13.71
CA HIS A 93 -0.83 4.76 -14.12
C HIS A 93 -2.33 4.70 -14.48
N LEU A 94 -3.20 5.38 -13.74
CA LEU A 94 -4.62 5.50 -14.10
C LEU A 94 -4.81 6.22 -15.43
N SER A 95 -3.99 7.22 -15.76
CA SER A 95 -4.08 7.91 -17.05
C SER A 95 -3.77 6.98 -18.23
N LEU A 96 -2.90 5.99 -18.05
CA LEU A 96 -2.56 4.97 -19.05
C LEU A 96 -3.70 3.96 -19.28
N THR A 97 -4.63 3.81 -18.33
CA THR A 97 -5.81 2.95 -18.50
C THR A 97 -6.90 3.58 -19.38
N HIS A 98 -6.94 4.91 -19.43
CA HIS A 98 -7.91 5.69 -20.22
C HIS A 98 -7.32 6.17 -21.56
N GLY A 99 -6.07 5.81 -21.85
CA GLY A 99 -5.30 6.21 -23.02
C GLY A 99 -5.66 5.40 -24.27
N ARG A 100 -6.00 6.14 -25.33
CA ARG A 100 -6.39 5.75 -26.69
C ARG A 100 -5.22 5.24 -27.52
#